data_AF-A0A7W6WKA0-F1
#
_entry.id   AF-A0A7W6WKA0-F1
#
_cell.length_a   1.000
_cell.length_b   1.000
_cell.length_c   1.000
_cell.angle_alpha   90.00
_cell.angle_beta   90.00
_cell.angle_gamma   90.00
#
_symmetry.space_group_name_H-M   'P 1'
#
loop_
_entity.id
_entity.type
_entity.pdbx_description
1 polymer ?
#
loop_
_entity_poly.entity_id
_entity_poly.type
_entity_poly.pdbx_seq_one_letter_code
_entity_poly.pdbx_strand_id
1 'polypeptide(L)'
;MTDADAFAAYRAALLATLRAEDRLPGPHFRDLAEVIAEHGPPEPRPGWLRRAVAAFCEAGWVQLEDHALAPPPVLDDATPLAYALTLLGIAVADGERPPEPSGSVADG
;
A
#
# COMPACT_ATOMS: atom_id res chain seq x y z
N MET A 1 -1.94 -23.15 7.09
CA MET A 1 -1.77 -21.76 6.63
C MET A 1 -0.34 -21.36 6.88
N THR A 2 0.39 -20.97 5.83
CA THR A 2 1.82 -20.61 5.96
C THR A 2 1.98 -19.14 6.35
N ASP A 3 3.19 -18.75 6.77
CA ASP A 3 3.51 -17.34 7.05
C ASP A 3 3.36 -16.46 5.81
N ALA A 4 3.62 -17.03 4.63
CA ALA A 4 3.43 -16.36 3.35
C ALA A 4 1.96 -16.09 3.06
N ASP A 5 1.08 -17.07 3.31
CA ASP A 5 -0.37 -16.91 3.13
C ASP A 5 -0.92 -15.85 4.10
N ALA A 6 -0.48 -15.89 5.36
CA ALA A 6 -0.88 -14.93 6.38
C ALA A 6 -0.41 -13.50 6.04
N PHE A 7 0.83 -13.35 5.55
CA PHE A 7 1.34 -12.05 5.10
C PHE A 7 0.60 -11.53 3.87
N ALA A 8 0.26 -12.41 2.92
CA ALA A 8 -0.53 -12.05 1.75
C ALA A 8 -1.94 -11.55 2.14
N ALA A 9 -2.60 -12.24 3.08
CA ALA A 9 -3.89 -11.84 3.62
C ALA A 9 -3.82 -10.49 4.36
N TYR A 10 -2.80 -10.32 5.21
CA TYR A 10 -2.56 -9.05 5.90
C TYR A 10 -2.36 -7.89 4.91
N ARG A 11 -1.53 -8.10 3.89
CA ARG A 11 -1.27 -7.10 2.85
C ARG A 11 -2.53 -6.75 2.06
N ALA A 12 -3.36 -7.73 1.72
CA ALA A 12 -4.63 -7.48 1.03
C ALA A 12 -5.60 -6.66 1.91
N ALA A 13 -5.71 -7.02 3.20
CA ALA A 13 -6.54 -6.30 4.16
C ALA A 13 -6.06 -4.84 4.34
N LEU A 14 -4.75 -4.65 4.46
CA LEU A 14 -4.14 -3.33 4.58
C LEU A 14 -4.46 -2.45 3.37
N LEU A 15 -4.27 -2.96 2.15
CA LEU A 15 -4.57 -2.20 0.93
C LEU A 15 -6.06 -1.84 0.84
N ALA A 16 -6.96 -2.73 1.28
CA ALA A 16 -8.39 -2.44 1.34
C ALA A 16 -8.73 -1.34 2.34
N THR A 17 -8.07 -1.30 3.50
CA THR A 17 -8.20 -0.19 4.47
C THR A 17 -7.77 1.13 3.84
N LEU A 18 -6.58 1.18 3.23
CA LEU A 18 -6.08 2.40 2.57
C LEU A 18 -7.05 2.87 1.49
N ARG A 19 -7.64 1.94 0.73
CA ARG A 19 -8.63 2.25 -0.32
C ARG A 19 -9.93 2.80 0.24
N ALA A 20 -10.42 2.28 1.37
CA ALA A 20 -11.63 2.75 2.00
C ALA A 20 -11.48 4.19 2.47
N GLU A 21 -10.34 4.53 3.07
CA GLU A 21 -10.05 5.86 3.60
C GLU A 21 -9.73 6.89 2.50
N ASP A 22 -9.09 6.46 1.41
CA ASP A 22 -8.82 7.29 0.23
C ASP A 22 -10.12 7.74 -0.49
N ARG A 23 -11.26 7.07 -0.28
CA ARG A 23 -12.57 7.45 -0.87
C ARG A 23 -13.25 8.64 -0.17
N LEU A 24 -12.79 9.07 1.00
CA LEU A 24 -13.39 10.18 1.72
C LEU A 24 -13.12 11.51 0.97
N PRO A 25 -14.12 12.42 0.85
CA PRO A 25 -14.01 13.60 0.01
C PRO A 25 -12.84 14.50 0.42
N GLY A 26 -11.82 14.60 -0.44
CA GLY A 26 -10.69 15.51 -0.29
C GLY A 26 -9.43 14.97 -0.99
N PRO A 27 -8.76 15.76 -1.85
CA PRO A 27 -7.58 15.30 -2.59
C PRO A 27 -6.30 15.48 -1.76
N HIS A 28 -6.05 14.63 -0.77
CA HIS A 28 -4.90 14.82 0.11
C HIS A 28 -4.24 13.52 0.54
N PHE A 29 -2.91 13.59 0.65
CA PHE A 29 -2.17 12.61 1.42
C PHE A 29 -2.79 12.50 2.83
N ARG A 30 -2.96 11.27 3.31
CA ARG A 30 -3.56 10.94 4.61
C ARG A 30 -2.50 10.43 5.54
N ASP A 31 -2.57 10.81 6.81
CA ASP A 31 -1.66 10.27 7.83
C ASP A 31 -1.85 8.74 7.91
N LEU A 32 -0.78 8.01 7.59
CA LEU A 32 -0.77 6.57 7.58
C LEU A 32 -0.93 6.01 8.99
N ALA A 33 -0.26 6.59 10.00
CA ALA A 33 -0.33 6.11 11.37
C ALA A 33 -1.75 6.23 11.93
N GLU A 34 -2.44 7.35 11.66
CA GLU A 34 -3.84 7.53 12.05
C GLU A 34 -4.76 6.49 11.39
N VAL A 35 -4.65 6.31 10.06
CA VAL A 35 -5.48 5.32 9.34
C VAL A 35 -5.24 3.89 9.87
N ILE A 36 -4.01 3.52 10.17
CA ILE A 36 -3.70 2.20 10.71
C ILE A 36 -4.22 2.04 12.15
N ALA A 37 -4.11 3.08 12.97
CA ALA A 37 -4.61 3.05 14.34
C ALA A 37 -6.15 2.93 14.39
N GLU A 38 -6.86 3.62 13.49
CA GLU A 38 -8.32 3.67 13.50
C GLU A 38 -8.99 2.52 12.75
N HIS A 39 -8.41 2.10 11.62
CA HIS A 39 -9.05 1.21 10.65
C HIS A 39 -8.14 0.06 10.17
N GLY A 40 -6.88 0.07 10.58
CA GLY A 40 -5.91 -0.93 10.16
C GLY A 40 -6.18 -2.32 10.73
N PRO A 41 -5.85 -3.39 9.99
CA PRO A 41 -5.83 -4.73 10.55
C PRO A 41 -4.74 -4.82 11.63
N PRO A 42 -4.97 -5.56 12.74
CA PRO A 42 -3.95 -5.75 13.75
C PRO A 42 -2.70 -6.39 13.13
N GLU A 43 -1.53 -5.88 13.48
CA GLU A 43 -0.27 -6.37 12.93
C GLU A 43 0.02 -7.78 13.49
N PRO A 44 0.04 -8.84 12.65
CA PRO A 44 0.19 -10.21 13.16
C PRO A 44 1.61 -10.50 13.66
N ARG A 45 2.61 -9.80 13.12
CA ARG A 45 4.02 -9.89 13.51
C ARG A 45 4.72 -8.54 13.34
N PRO A 46 5.67 -8.20 14.23
CA PRO A 46 6.41 -6.95 14.12
C PRO A 46 7.05 -6.74 12.74
N GLY A 47 6.82 -5.57 12.16
CA GLY A 47 7.44 -5.12 10.90
C GLY A 47 6.72 -5.57 9.63
N TRP A 48 5.57 -6.25 9.75
CA TRP A 48 4.71 -6.57 8.62
C TRP A 48 4.09 -5.35 7.99
N LEU A 49 3.71 -4.35 8.78
CA LEU A 49 3.20 -3.08 8.29
C LEU A 49 4.24 -2.41 7.38
N ARG A 50 5.47 -2.24 7.89
CA ARG A 50 6.59 -1.67 7.13
C ARG A 50 6.85 -2.45 5.84
N ARG A 51 6.88 -3.79 5.92
CA ARG A 51 7.13 -4.65 4.76
C ARG A 51 6.01 -4.53 3.71
N ALA A 52 4.76 -4.41 4.15
CA ALA A 52 3.63 -4.27 3.24
C ALA A 52 3.63 -2.90 2.55
N VAL A 53 3.84 -1.82 3.30
CA VAL A 53 3.95 -0.45 2.78
C VAL A 53 5.11 -0.34 1.78
N ALA A 54 6.27 -0.91 2.11
CA ALA A 54 7.41 -0.95 1.20
C ALA A 54 7.05 -1.67 -0.12
N ALA A 55 6.39 -2.83 -0.03
CA ALA A 55 5.96 -3.57 -1.22
C ALA A 55 4.93 -2.79 -2.07
N PHE A 56 4.06 -1.98 -1.45
CA PHE A 56 3.14 -1.12 -2.18
C PHE A 56 3.85 0.01 -2.92
N CYS A 57 4.84 0.63 -2.28
CA CYS A 57 5.66 1.66 -2.89
C CYS A 57 6.44 1.09 -4.08
N GLU A 58 7.14 -0.04 -3.90
CA GLU A 58 7.88 -0.75 -4.95
C GLU A 58 6.99 -1.17 -6.13
N ALA A 59 5.74 -1.55 -5.86
CA ALA A 59 4.76 -1.90 -6.88
C ALA A 59 4.07 -0.69 -7.54
N GLY A 60 4.36 0.53 -7.06
CA GLY A 60 3.76 1.76 -7.57
C GLY A 60 2.29 1.95 -7.19
N TRP A 61 1.81 1.30 -6.13
CA TRP A 61 0.42 1.34 -5.68
C TRP A 61 0.15 2.47 -4.70
N VAL A 62 1.14 2.80 -3.89
CA VAL A 62 1.08 3.86 -2.88
C VAL A 62 2.21 4.84 -3.14
N GLN A 63 1.88 6.13 -3.07
CA GLN A 63 2.84 7.21 -3.00
C GLN A 63 2.86 7.77 -1.58
N LEU A 64 4.05 8.08 -1.06
CA LEU A 64 4.25 8.82 0.17
C LEU A 64 4.65 10.26 -0.16
N GLU A 65 4.12 11.23 0.58
CA GLU A 65 4.24 12.67 0.26
C GLU A 65 5.71 13.11 0.05
N ASP A 66 6.61 12.70 0.95
CA ASP A 66 8.04 13.05 0.90
C ASP A 66 8.96 11.98 0.27
N HIS A 67 8.43 10.81 -0.05
CA HIS A 67 9.22 9.68 -0.58
C HIS A 67 8.83 9.25 -1.99
N ALA A 68 7.82 9.88 -2.60
CA ALA A 68 7.23 9.43 -3.85
C ALA A 68 6.87 7.93 -3.78
N LEU A 69 7.37 7.11 -4.70
CA LEU A 69 7.17 5.65 -4.70
C LEU A 69 8.29 4.88 -3.98
N ALA A 70 9.21 5.57 -3.28
CA ALA A 70 10.25 4.90 -2.54
C ALA A 70 9.71 4.36 -1.20
N PRO A 71 10.12 3.16 -0.77
CA PRO A 71 9.76 2.66 0.55
C PRO A 71 10.31 3.60 1.64
N PRO A 72 9.56 3.83 2.73
CA PRO A 72 10.04 4.66 3.82
C PRO A 72 11.22 3.96 4.52
N PRO A 73 12.27 4.70 4.91
CA PRO A 73 13.43 4.10 5.58
C PRO A 73 13.08 3.57 6.97
N VAL A 74 12.16 4.24 7.67
CA VAL A 74 11.64 3.86 8.97
C VAL A 74 10.12 4.04 8.94
N LEU A 75 9.40 3.09 9.54
CA LEU A 75 7.97 3.18 9.78
C LEU A 75 7.78 3.01 11.29
N ASP A 76 7.61 4.11 11.99
CA ASP A 76 7.30 4.16 13.42
C ASP A 76 6.23 5.22 13.68
N ASP A 77 5.60 5.17 14.86
CA ASP A 77 4.52 6.08 15.25
C ASP A 77 5.00 7.55 15.39
N ALA A 78 6.32 7.79 15.38
CA ALA A 78 6.91 9.11 15.54
C ALA A 78 7.21 9.80 14.21
N THR A 79 7.28 9.04 13.11
CA THR A 79 7.57 9.55 11.77
C THR A 79 6.24 9.80 11.05
N PRO A 80 5.80 11.06 10.91
CA PRO A 80 4.57 11.36 10.18
C PRO A 80 4.77 10.97 8.72
N LEU A 81 3.93 10.07 8.23
CA LEU A 81 3.96 9.61 6.86
C LEU A 81 2.57 9.77 6.28
N ALA A 82 2.47 10.63 5.27
CA ALA A 82 1.22 10.83 4.56
C ALA A 82 1.24 9.99 3.26
N TYR A 83 0.20 9.19 3.03
CA TYR A 83 0.08 8.32 1.87
C TYR A 83 -1.07 8.75 0.94
N ALA A 84 -0.93 8.41 -0.35
CA ALA A 84 -2.00 8.50 -1.34
C ALA A 84 -1.97 7.24 -2.22
N LEU A 85 -3.13 6.74 -2.64
CA LEU A 85 -3.18 5.67 -3.62
C LEU A 85 -2.93 6.22 -5.03
N THR A 86 -2.11 5.51 -5.80
CA THR A 86 -2.01 5.77 -7.24
C THR A 86 -3.22 5.18 -7.98
N LEU A 87 -3.43 5.56 -9.23
CA LEU A 87 -4.47 4.95 -10.07
C LEU A 87 -4.31 3.42 -10.17
N LEU A 88 -3.07 2.92 -10.20
CA LEU A 88 -2.79 1.49 -10.19
C LEU A 88 -3.15 0.85 -8.85
N GLY A 89 -2.80 1.50 -7.74
CA GLY A 89 -3.15 1.04 -6.40
C GLY A 89 -4.66 0.96 -6.18
N ILE A 90 -5.41 1.93 -6.69
CA ILE A 90 -6.88 1.93 -6.68
C ILE A 90 -7.43 0.71 -7.44
N ALA A 91 -6.97 0.48 -8.67
CA ALA A 91 -7.43 -0.64 -9.49
C ALA A 91 -7.15 -2.00 -8.80
N VAL A 92 -5.94 -2.18 -8.28
CA VAL A 92 -5.57 -3.41 -7.56
C VAL A 92 -6.40 -3.60 -6.29
N ALA A 93 -6.65 -2.53 -5.53
CA ALA A 93 -7.49 -2.59 -4.33
C ALA A 93 -8.95 -2.93 -4.65
N ASP A 94 -9.46 -2.47 -5.81
CA ASP A 94 -10.79 -2.78 -6.31
C ASP A 94 -10.88 -4.18 -6.99
N GLY A 95 -9.79 -4.96 -6.95
CA GLY A 95 -9.73 -6.35 -7.41
C GLY A 95 -9.39 -6.49 -8.89
N GLU A 96 -9.00 -5.41 -9.56
CA GLU A 96 -8.55 -5.44 -10.94
C GLU A 96 -7.14 -6.05 -11.02
N ARG A 97 -6.93 -6.88 -12.04
CA ARG A 97 -5.60 -7.42 -12.31
C ARG A 97 -4.73 -6.29 -12.85
N PRO A 98 -3.53 -6.04 -12.29
CA PRO A 98 -2.65 -5.02 -12.83
C PRO A 98 -2.34 -5.34 -14.31
N PRO A 99 -2.20 -4.32 -15.18
CA PRO A 99 -1.84 -4.55 -16.56
C PRO A 99 -0.51 -5.30 -16.60
N GLU A 100 -0.46 -6.41 -17.35
CA GLU A 100 0.81 -7.07 -17.62
C GLU A 100 1.73 -6.04 -18.30
N PRO A 101 3.02 -5.98 -17.94
CA PRO A 101 3.94 -5.11 -18.65
C PRO A 101 3.82 -5.51 -20.12
N SER A 102 3.43 -4.56 -20.98
CA SER A 102 3.33 -4.81 -22.41
C SER A 102 4.70 -5.25 -22.89
N GLY A 103 4.87 -6.57 -23.00
CA GLY A 103 6.05 -7.20 -23.54
C GLY A 103 6.25 -6.62 -24.93
N SER A 104 7.40 -5.99 -25.11
CA SER A 104 7.82 -5.41 -26.38
C SER A 104 7.59 -6.41 -27.50
N VAL A 105 6.82 -6.00 -28.51
CA VAL A 105 6.75 -6.65 -29.80
C VAL A 105 8.13 -6.52 -30.46
N ALA A 106 8.92 -7.58 -30.45
CA ALA A 106 10.08 -7.73 -31.32
C ALA A 106 10.49 -9.21 -31.39
N ASP A 107 10.00 -9.90 -32.42
CA ASP A 107 10.91 -10.59 -33.33
C ASP A 107 10.19 -10.71 -34.68
N GLY A 108 10.75 -10.04 -35.68
CA GLY A 108 10.36 -10.12 -37.09
C GLY A 108 11.47 -10.76 -37.89
#